data_AF-A0A7W1ZK17-F1
#
_entry.id   AF-A0A7W1ZK17-F1
#
_cell.length_a   1.000
_cell.length_b   1.000
_cell.length_c   1.000
_cell.angle_alpha   90.00
_cell.angle_beta   90.00
_cell.angle_gamma   90.00
#
_symmetry.space_group_name_H-M   'P 1'
#
loop_
_entity.id
_entity.type
_entity.pdbx_description
1 polymer ?
#
loop_
_entity_poly.entity_id
_entity_poly.type
_entity_poly.pdbx_seq_one_letter_code
_entity_poly.pdbx_strand_id
1 'polypeptide(L)'
;MWNKIYLGCLAISALVLGVLMYLSFDWLKSIGSPAVVVEKYTYYSNLNWVFLWISTLILLVVGNVILWKMRKSWALWTTFLYFAFFIVLQTFWLERTFFQFKQEKLSSDGFLFSPFFGITLIVLAAIIVFFDQFLVKRLNEKMFPSEQPIEHIPEANLPKDDTI
;
A
#
# COMPACT_ATOMS: atom_id res chain seq x y z
N MET A 1 -17.50 9.60 -6.63
CA MET A 1 -17.62 8.15 -6.91
C MET A 1 -16.30 7.41 -6.71
N TRP A 2 -15.18 7.94 -7.18
CA TRP A 2 -13.84 7.32 -7.04
C TRP A 2 -13.47 6.88 -5.62
N ASN A 3 -13.74 7.68 -4.59
CA ASN A 3 -13.46 7.26 -3.20
C ASN A 3 -14.22 5.98 -2.79
N LYS A 4 -15.48 5.82 -3.24
CA LYS A 4 -16.27 4.62 -2.93
C LYS A 4 -15.71 3.39 -3.63
N ILE A 5 -15.30 3.55 -4.90
CA ILE A 5 -14.66 2.50 -5.69
C ILE A 5 -13.36 2.07 -5.01
N TYR A 6 -12.51 3.03 -4.65
CA TYR A 6 -11.25 2.76 -3.95
C TYR A 6 -11.46 2.02 -2.63
N LEU A 7 -12.37 2.49 -1.78
CA LEU A 7 -12.67 1.84 -0.50
C LEU A 7 -13.26 0.44 -0.70
N GLY A 8 -14.11 0.24 -1.71
CA GLY A 8 -14.63 -1.07 -2.07
C GLY A 8 -13.53 -2.04 -2.51
N CYS A 9 -12.64 -1.59 -3.40
CA CYS A 9 -11.47 -2.37 -3.82
C CYS A 9 -10.58 -2.73 -2.61
N LEU A 10 -10.28 -1.74 -1.76
CA LEU A 10 -9.45 -1.94 -0.57
C LEU A 10 -10.05 -2.98 0.37
N ALA A 11 -11.35 -2.88 0.65
CA ALA A 11 -12.05 -3.82 1.54
C ALA A 11 -12.04 -5.25 0.98
N ILE A 12 -12.34 -5.41 -0.31
CA ILE A 12 -12.30 -6.73 -0.97
C ILE A 12 -10.89 -7.30 -0.95
N SER A 13 -9.88 -6.49 -1.29
CA SER A 13 -8.49 -6.95 -1.30
C SER A 13 -8.00 -7.35 0.10
N ALA A 14 -8.33 -6.56 1.12
CA ALA A 14 -7.99 -6.88 2.51
C ALA A 14 -8.68 -8.16 3.00
N LEU A 15 -9.94 -8.38 2.62
CA LEU A 15 -10.67 -9.61 2.97
C LEU A 15 -10.03 -10.83 2.31
N VAL A 16 -9.74 -10.76 1.01
CA VAL A 16 -9.12 -11.88 0.28
C VAL A 16 -7.73 -12.22 0.84
N LEU A 17 -6.87 -11.22 1.08
CA LEU A 17 -5.57 -11.47 1.73
C LEU A 17 -5.73 -12.05 3.13
N GLY A 18 -6.67 -11.53 3.93
CA GLY A 18 -6.96 -12.05 5.26
C GLY A 18 -7.33 -13.54 5.23
N VAL A 19 -8.17 -13.94 4.28
CA VAL A 19 -8.54 -15.35 4.07
C VAL A 19 -7.34 -16.19 3.64
N LEU A 20 -6.52 -15.72 2.70
CA LEU A 20 -5.32 -16.46 2.24
C LEU A 20 -4.28 -16.63 3.36
N MET A 21 -4.07 -15.60 4.18
CA MET A 21 -3.22 -15.68 5.37
C MET A 21 -3.77 -16.66 6.39
N TYR A 22 -5.08 -16.60 6.66
CA TYR A 22 -5.74 -17.53 7.57
C TYR A 22 -5.57 -18.97 7.09
N LEU A 23 -5.83 -19.26 5.82
CA LEU A 23 -5.66 -20.61 5.26
C LEU A 23 -4.20 -21.08 5.36
N SER A 24 -3.23 -20.20 5.07
CA SER A 24 -1.82 -20.52 5.23
C SER A 24 -1.48 -20.91 6.67
N PHE A 25 -1.98 -20.14 7.65
CA PHE A 25 -1.77 -20.39 9.06
C PHE A 25 -2.49 -21.64 9.57
N ASP A 26 -3.72 -21.88 9.11
CA ASP A 26 -4.52 -23.05 9.50
C ASP A 26 -3.84 -24.36 9.10
N TRP A 27 -3.23 -24.40 7.90
CA TRP A 27 -2.43 -25.55 7.48
C TRP A 27 -1.26 -25.86 8.42
N LEU A 28 -0.59 -24.85 8.96
CA LEU A 28 0.51 -25.06 9.93
C LEU A 28 0.05 -25.72 11.23
N LYS A 29 -1.23 -25.56 11.59
CA LYS A 29 -1.82 -26.19 12.78
C LYS A 29 -2.46 -27.54 12.50
N SER A 30 -2.60 -27.92 11.24
CA SER A 30 -3.27 -29.17 10.86
C SER A 30 -2.47 -30.39 11.30
N ILE A 31 -3.17 -31.50 11.58
CA ILE A 31 -2.60 -32.78 12.04
C ILE A 31 -2.01 -33.60 10.86
N GLY A 32 -1.90 -32.99 9.68
CA GLY A 32 -1.41 -33.67 8.48
C GLY A 32 0.07 -34.07 8.56
N SER A 33 0.52 -34.88 7.59
CA SER A 33 1.95 -35.19 7.48
C SER A 33 2.74 -33.90 7.23
N PRO A 34 3.95 -33.75 7.80
CA PRO A 34 4.74 -32.52 7.67
C PRO A 34 4.98 -32.08 6.22
N ALA A 35 5.13 -33.04 5.30
CA ALA A 35 5.31 -32.76 3.88
C ALA A 35 4.08 -32.06 3.25
N VAL A 36 2.88 -32.55 3.53
CA VAL A 36 1.63 -31.97 3.00
C VAL A 36 1.37 -30.59 3.61
N VAL A 37 1.66 -30.43 4.91
CA VAL A 37 1.55 -29.12 5.59
C VAL A 37 2.45 -28.08 4.92
N VAL A 38 3.71 -28.43 4.64
CA VAL A 38 4.67 -27.54 3.97
C VAL A 38 4.22 -27.19 2.56
N GLU A 39 3.75 -28.17 1.79
CA GLU A 39 3.27 -27.95 0.42
C GLU A 39 2.09 -26.98 0.39
N LYS A 40 1.06 -27.22 1.22
CA LYS A 40 -0.14 -26.39 1.27
C LYS A 40 0.15 -25.00 1.81
N TYR A 41 0.96 -24.88 2.87
CA TYR A 41 1.43 -23.59 3.35
C TYR A 41 2.11 -22.80 2.24
N THR A 42 3.05 -23.42 1.52
CA THR A 42 3.82 -22.75 0.46
C THR A 42 2.91 -22.29 -0.67
N TYR A 43 1.93 -23.10 -1.04
CA TYR A 43 0.93 -22.75 -2.05
C TYR A 43 0.13 -21.49 -1.68
N TYR A 44 -0.51 -21.48 -0.51
CA TYR A 44 -1.33 -20.33 -0.08
C TYR A 44 -0.47 -19.09 0.23
N SER A 45 0.73 -19.27 0.78
CA SER A 45 1.70 -18.19 1.00
C SER A 45 2.11 -17.52 -0.31
N ASN A 46 2.40 -18.31 -1.36
CA ASN A 46 2.74 -17.77 -2.68
C ASN A 46 1.55 -17.05 -3.32
N LEU A 47 0.34 -17.60 -3.21
CA LEU A 47 -0.87 -16.91 -3.67
C LEU A 47 -1.08 -15.58 -2.93
N ASN A 48 -0.80 -15.55 -1.63
CA ASN A 48 -0.89 -14.35 -0.82
C ASN A 48 0.06 -13.26 -1.32
N TRP A 49 1.32 -13.62 -1.59
CA TRP A 49 2.32 -12.73 -2.18
C TRP A 49 1.87 -12.17 -3.54
N VAL A 50 1.44 -13.05 -4.46
CA VAL A 50 0.99 -12.66 -5.80
C VAL A 50 -0.21 -11.70 -5.71
N PHE A 51 -1.20 -12.04 -4.88
CA PHE A 51 -2.39 -11.21 -4.73
C PHE A 51 -2.08 -9.87 -4.07
N LEU A 52 -1.17 -9.83 -3.08
CA LEU A 52 -0.73 -8.59 -2.44
C LEU A 52 -0.16 -7.62 -3.47
N TRP A 53 0.73 -8.09 -4.36
CA TRP A 53 1.30 -7.26 -5.42
C TRP A 53 0.25 -6.77 -6.41
N ILE A 54 -0.59 -7.67 -6.93
CA ILE A 54 -1.63 -7.33 -7.91
C ILE A 54 -2.63 -6.32 -7.31
N SER A 55 -3.13 -6.58 -6.11
CA SER A 55 -4.08 -5.68 -5.44
C SER A 55 -3.46 -4.32 -5.13
N THR A 56 -2.19 -4.29 -4.70
CA THR A 56 -1.46 -3.04 -4.45
C THR A 56 -1.31 -2.21 -5.72
N LEU A 57 -0.96 -2.83 -6.85
CA LEU A 57 -0.86 -2.14 -8.14
C LEU A 57 -2.21 -1.54 -8.56
N ILE A 58 -3.30 -2.32 -8.44
CA ILE A 58 -4.66 -1.84 -8.76
C ILE A 58 -5.03 -0.65 -7.86
N LEU A 59 -4.78 -0.75 -6.55
CA LEU A 59 -5.07 0.31 -5.58
C LEU A 59 -4.21 1.56 -5.82
N LEU A 60 -2.95 1.42 -6.26
CA LEU A 60 -2.10 2.54 -6.65
C LEU A 60 -2.63 3.24 -7.91
N VAL A 61 -3.07 2.49 -8.93
CA VAL A 61 -3.66 3.08 -10.14
C VAL A 61 -4.92 3.88 -9.78
N VAL A 62 -5.84 3.31 -9.00
CA VAL A 62 -7.06 4.01 -8.56
C VAL A 62 -6.71 5.19 -7.64
N GLY A 63 -5.73 5.03 -6.75
CA GLY A 63 -5.22 6.09 -5.89
C GLY A 63 -4.66 7.27 -6.68
N ASN A 64 -3.95 7.00 -7.77
CA ASN A 64 -3.45 8.02 -8.69
C ASN A 64 -4.56 8.75 -9.44
N VAL A 65 -5.62 8.04 -9.85
CA VAL A 65 -6.81 8.68 -10.43
C VAL A 65 -7.45 9.65 -9.42
N ILE A 66 -7.55 9.26 -8.14
CA ILE A 66 -8.05 10.14 -7.08
C ILE A 66 -7.11 11.34 -6.88
N LEU A 67 -5.80 11.13 -6.83
CA LEU A 67 -4.83 12.22 -6.70
C LEU A 67 -4.94 13.20 -7.87
N TRP A 68 -5.05 12.70 -9.10
CA TRP A 68 -5.18 13.52 -10.30
C TRP A 68 -6.47 14.34 -10.32
N LYS A 69 -7.62 13.72 -10.00
CA LYS A 69 -8.94 14.36 -10.09
C LYS A 69 -9.29 15.22 -8.88
N MET A 70 -8.86 14.82 -7.69
CA MET A 70 -9.28 15.45 -6.42
C MET A 70 -8.14 16.16 -5.69
N ARG A 71 -6.89 16.07 -6.18
CA ARG A 71 -5.68 16.63 -5.54
C ARG A 71 -5.41 16.13 -4.12
N LYS A 72 -6.01 15.00 -3.72
CA LYS A 72 -5.82 14.40 -2.39
C LYS A 72 -4.96 13.14 -2.51
N SER A 73 -3.92 13.03 -1.67
CA SER A 73 -2.97 11.91 -1.69
C SER A 73 -3.28 10.79 -0.69
N TRP A 74 -4.33 10.93 0.11
CA TRP A 74 -4.69 9.97 1.16
C TRP A 74 -4.81 8.53 0.64
N ALA A 75 -5.32 8.34 -0.58
CA ALA A 75 -5.49 7.02 -1.17
C ALA A 75 -4.15 6.32 -1.43
N LEU A 76 -3.11 7.05 -1.85
CA LEU A 76 -1.78 6.47 -2.04
C LEU A 76 -1.18 6.01 -0.71
N TRP A 77 -1.27 6.84 0.33
CA TRP A 77 -0.80 6.48 1.67
C TRP A 77 -1.60 5.33 2.30
N THR A 78 -2.90 5.26 2.03
CA THR A 78 -3.73 4.15 2.50
C THR A 78 -3.33 2.84 1.81
N THR A 79 -3.03 2.89 0.51
CA THR A 79 -2.49 1.73 -0.22
C THR A 79 -1.12 1.31 0.31
N PHE A 80 -0.25 2.27 0.65
CA PHE A 80 1.02 2.00 1.32
C PHE A 80 0.81 1.31 2.67
N LEU A 81 -0.08 1.83 3.52
CA LEU A 81 -0.37 1.25 4.83
C LEU A 81 -0.93 -0.17 4.71
N TYR A 82 -1.83 -0.39 3.75
CA TYR A 82 -2.33 -1.72 3.41
C TYR A 82 -1.18 -2.67 3.04
N PHE A 83 -0.31 -2.26 2.12
CA PHE A 83 0.83 -3.07 1.70
C PHE A 83 1.76 -3.37 2.88
N ALA A 84 2.16 -2.34 3.63
CA ALA A 84 3.05 -2.48 4.76
C ALA A 84 2.46 -3.39 5.85
N PHE A 85 1.17 -3.24 6.17
CA PHE A 85 0.49 -4.08 7.15
C PHE A 85 0.55 -5.57 6.76
N PHE A 86 0.22 -5.91 5.52
CA PHE A 86 0.26 -7.30 5.06
C PHE A 86 1.69 -7.83 4.89
N ILE A 87 2.67 -7.00 4.51
CA ILE A 87 4.08 -7.40 4.55
C ILE A 87 4.52 -7.74 5.97
N VAL A 88 4.13 -6.93 6.96
CA VAL A 88 4.47 -7.19 8.38
C VAL A 88 3.85 -8.52 8.82
N LEU A 89 2.56 -8.74 8.56
CA LEU A 89 1.91 -10.01 8.91
C LEU A 89 2.55 -11.21 8.20
N GLN A 90 2.90 -11.07 6.92
CA GLN A 90 3.51 -12.15 6.16
C GLN A 90 4.91 -12.50 6.69
N THR A 91 5.77 -11.50 6.86
CA THR A 91 7.20 -11.72 7.14
C THR A 91 7.51 -11.91 8.62
N PHE A 92 6.85 -11.16 9.52
CA PHE A 92 7.12 -11.22 10.95
C PHE A 92 6.27 -12.24 11.70
N TRP A 93 5.07 -12.54 11.20
CA TRP A 93 4.15 -13.46 11.86
C TRP A 93 4.05 -14.80 11.15
N LEU A 94 3.63 -14.81 9.88
CA LEU A 94 3.36 -16.06 9.15
C LEU A 94 4.65 -16.85 8.86
N GLU A 95 5.66 -16.21 8.26
CA GLU A 95 6.94 -16.87 7.97
C GLU A 95 7.71 -17.27 9.23
N ARG A 96 7.59 -16.50 10.30
CA ARG A 96 8.14 -16.87 11.61
C ARG A 96 7.49 -18.14 12.16
N THR A 97 6.16 -18.25 12.06
CA THR A 97 5.42 -19.43 12.51
C THR A 97 5.81 -20.65 11.68
N PHE A 98 5.94 -20.49 10.37
CA PHE A 98 6.41 -21.58 9.49
C PHE A 98 7.84 -22.02 9.79
N PHE A 99 8.74 -21.08 10.09
CA PHE A 99 10.10 -21.39 10.49
C PHE A 99 10.13 -22.22 11.79
N GLN A 100 9.34 -21.83 12.79
CA GLN A 100 9.20 -22.61 14.03
C GLN A 100 8.67 -24.02 13.76
N PHE A 101 7.65 -24.16 12.93
CA PHE A 101 7.14 -25.47 12.52
C PHE A 101 8.22 -26.36 11.89
N LYS A 102 9.03 -25.80 10.98
CA LYS A 102 10.14 -26.55 10.36
C LYS A 102 11.21 -26.97 11.37
N GLN A 103 11.52 -26.10 12.33
CA GLN A 103 12.51 -26.40 13.35
C GLN A 103 12.03 -27.55 14.27
N GLU A 104 10.75 -27.56 14.63
CA GLU A 104 10.16 -28.58 15.52
C GLU A 104 9.90 -29.93 14.82
N LYS A 105 9.48 -29.93 13.55
CA LYS A 105 9.00 -31.14 12.86
C LYS A 105 9.95 -31.70 11.82
N LEU A 106 10.89 -30.90 11.31
CA LEU A 106 11.78 -31.24 10.19
C LEU A 106 13.26 -31.06 10.53
N SER A 107 13.59 -30.63 11.75
CA SER A 107 14.96 -30.44 12.25
C SER A 107 15.85 -29.63 11.29
N SER A 108 15.28 -28.58 10.68
CA SER A 108 16.05 -27.75 9.75
C SER A 108 16.82 -26.65 10.48
N ASP A 109 18.15 -26.64 10.34
CA ASP A 109 18.98 -25.51 10.71
C ASP A 109 18.97 -24.48 9.58
N GLY A 110 18.28 -23.36 9.80
CA GLY A 110 18.19 -22.27 8.82
C GLY A 110 18.18 -20.91 9.50
N PHE A 111 18.61 -19.87 8.78
CA PHE A 111 18.55 -18.49 9.26
C PHE A 111 17.30 -17.79 8.71
N LEU A 112 16.63 -17.01 9.57
CA LEU A 112 15.36 -16.36 9.26
C LEU A 112 15.60 -14.98 8.62
N PHE A 113 15.82 -14.94 7.30
CA PHE A 113 16.06 -13.70 6.54
C PHE A 113 14.81 -12.85 6.25
N SER A 114 13.62 -13.42 6.46
CA SER A 114 12.33 -12.80 6.12
C SER A 114 12.11 -11.37 6.63
N PRO A 115 12.43 -11.02 7.89
CA PRO A 115 12.12 -9.70 8.44
C PRO A 115 12.90 -8.58 7.75
N PHE A 116 14.17 -8.83 7.41
CA PHE A 116 15.01 -7.86 6.69
C PHE A 116 14.48 -7.62 5.27
N PHE A 117 14.02 -8.68 4.61
CA PHE A 117 13.36 -8.58 3.32
C PHE A 117 12.07 -7.76 3.41
N GLY A 118 11.23 -8.03 4.41
CA GLY A 118 10.00 -7.26 4.66
C GLY A 118 10.26 -5.77 4.90
N ILE A 119 11.23 -5.42 5.75
CA ILE A 119 11.61 -4.02 6.01
C ILE A 119 12.06 -3.34 4.71
N THR A 120 12.91 -4.00 3.93
CA THR A 120 13.41 -3.47 2.66
C THR A 120 12.27 -3.17 1.70
N LEU A 121 11.30 -4.07 1.56
CA LEU A 121 10.12 -3.86 0.72
C LEU A 121 9.25 -2.69 1.19
N ILE A 122 9.05 -2.54 2.51
CA ILE A 122 8.27 -1.43 3.07
C ILE A 122 8.96 -0.09 2.76
N VAL A 123 10.28 -0.01 2.98
CA VAL A 123 11.07 1.20 2.69
C VAL A 123 10.99 1.56 1.21
N LEU A 124 11.20 0.58 0.32
CA LEU A 124 11.10 0.80 -1.13
C LEU A 124 9.70 1.26 -1.54
N ALA A 125 8.64 0.64 -1.00
CA ALA A 125 7.26 1.04 -1.29
C ALA A 125 6.96 2.47 -0.81
N ALA A 126 7.46 2.85 0.37
CA ALA A 126 7.30 4.22 0.89
C ALA A 126 7.96 5.24 -0.04
N ILE A 127 9.18 4.95 -0.51
CA ILE A 127 9.91 5.78 -1.47
C ILE A 127 9.11 5.94 -2.76
N ILE A 128 8.62 4.82 -3.34
CA ILE A 128 7.83 4.84 -4.58
C ILE A 128 6.58 5.71 -4.42
N VAL A 129 5.82 5.51 -3.34
CA VAL A 129 4.58 6.28 -3.08
C VAL A 129 4.86 7.77 -2.87
N PHE A 130 5.98 8.11 -2.21
CA PHE A 130 6.38 9.49 -2.02
C PHE A 130 6.72 10.17 -3.36
N PHE A 131 7.53 9.52 -4.20
CA PHE A 131 7.90 10.04 -5.52
C PHE A 131 6.69 10.15 -6.45
N ASP A 132 5.82 9.15 -6.46
CA ASP A 132 4.59 9.14 -7.24
C ASP A 132 3.68 10.33 -6.88
N GLN A 133 3.44 10.54 -5.58
CA GLN A 133 2.71 11.72 -5.10
C GLN A 133 3.33 13.02 -5.61
N PHE A 134 4.65 13.16 -5.51
CA PHE A 134 5.36 14.38 -5.90
C PHE A 134 5.27 14.62 -7.41
N LEU A 135 5.52 13.60 -8.23
CA LEU A 135 5.47 13.68 -9.69
C LEU A 135 4.08 14.06 -10.18
N VAL A 136 3.04 13.39 -9.66
CA VAL A 136 1.66 13.63 -10.09
C VAL A 136 1.18 15.03 -9.70
N LYS A 137 1.51 15.50 -8.50
CA LYS A 137 1.20 16.88 -8.08
C LYS A 137 1.87 17.90 -9.00
N ARG A 138 3.17 17.75 -9.25
CA ARG A 138 3.93 18.66 -10.11
C ARG A 138 3.42 18.66 -11.55
N LEU A 139 3.01 17.51 -12.08
CA LEU A 139 2.46 17.40 -13.42
C LEU A 139 1.07 18.04 -13.52
N ASN A 140 0.23 17.88 -12.49
CA ASN A 140 -1.08 18.52 -12.42
C ASN A 140 -0.97 20.06 -12.36
N GLU A 141 -0.05 20.59 -11.54
CA GLU A 141 0.22 22.04 -11.44
C GLU A 141 0.70 22.64 -12.77
N LYS A 142 1.49 21.90 -13.55
CA LYS A 142 1.93 22.33 -14.89
C LYS A 142 0.81 22.33 -15.92
N MET A 143 -0.09 21.34 -15.89
CA MET A 143 -1.16 21.20 -16.89
C MET A 143 -2.39 22.07 -16.57
N PHE A 144 -2.63 22.33 -15.29
CA PHE A 144 -3.69 23.22 -14.82
C PHE A 144 -3.07 24.24 -13.84
N PRO A 145 -2.36 25.24 -14.36
CA PRO A 145 -1.87 26.33 -13.52
C PRO A 145 -3.07 26.91 -12.78
N SER A 146 -3.00 26.95 -11.45
CA SER A 146 -4.02 27.65 -10.69
C SER A 146 -4.01 29.09 -11.18
N GLU A 147 -5.13 29.59 -11.70
CA GLU A 147 -5.31 31.02 -11.90
C GLU A 147 -4.94 31.67 -10.57
N GLN A 148 -3.84 32.42 -10.57
CA GLN A 148 -3.46 33.18 -9.39
C GLN A 148 -4.66 34.05 -9.04
N PRO A 149 -5.06 34.15 -7.75
CA PRO A 149 -6.03 35.16 -7.38
C PRO A 149 -5.44 36.47 -7.87
N ILE A 150 -6.15 37.16 -8.75
CA ILE A 150 -5.82 38.53 -9.14
C ILE A 150 -5.66 39.26 -7.81
N GLU A 151 -4.42 39.57 -7.46
CA GLU A 151 -4.10 40.39 -6.30
C GLU A 151 -4.92 41.66 -6.51
N HIS A 152 -5.91 41.84 -5.65
CA HIS A 152 -6.84 42.95 -5.72
C HIS A 152 -5.98 44.19 -5.58
N ILE A 153 -5.61 44.83 -6.70
CA ILE A 153 -4.92 46.10 -6.71
C ILE A 153 -5.80 47.00 -5.85
N PRO A 154 -5.33 47.50 -4.69
CA PRO A 154 -6.12 48.44 -3.93
C PRO A 154 -6.30 49.67 -4.83
N GLU A 155 -7.53 49.95 -5.27
CA GLU A 155 -7.94 51.21 -5.91
C GLU A 155 -7.85 52.37 -4.91
N ALA A 156 -6.70 52.54 -4.25
CA ALA A 156 -6.47 53.54 -3.22
C ALA A 156 -5.27 54.40 -3.61
N ASN A 157 -5.29 54.95 -4.82
CA ASN A 157 -4.46 56.09 -5.24
C ASN A 157 -5.06 56.78 -6.48
N LEU A 158 -6.37 57.05 -6.46
CA LEU A 158 -6.91 58.11 -7.30
C LEU A 158 -6.51 59.45 -6.65
N PRO A 159 -5.76 60.32 -7.34
CA PRO A 159 -5.44 61.64 -6.80
C PRO A 159 -6.75 62.40 -6.58
N LYS A 160 -6.94 62.91 -5.36
CA LYS A 160 -8.02 63.85 -5.09
C LYS A 160 -7.76 65.09 -5.95
N ASP A 161 -8.70 65.35 -6.85
CA ASP A 161 -8.84 66.60 -7.58
C ASP A 161 -9.20 67.68 -6.56
N ASP A 162 -8.18 68.38 -6.06
CA ASP A 162 -8.35 69.58 -5.24
C ASP A 162 -8.63 70.77 -6.18
N THR A 163 -9.89 70.92 -6.57
CA THR A 163 -10.42 72.12 -7.22
C THR A 163 -11.47 72.80 -6.34
N ILE A 164 -11.02 73.71 -5.46
CA ILE A 164 -11.73 74.95 -5.07
C ILE A 164 -10.70 76.06 -4.88
#